data_AF-A0A3C0KVS3-F1
#
_entry.id   AF-A0A3C0KVS3-F1
#
_cell.length_a   1.000
_cell.length_b   1.000
_cell.length_c   1.000
_cell.angle_alpha   90.00
_cell.angle_beta   90.00
_cell.angle_gamma   90.00
#
_symmetry.space_group_name_H-M   'P 1'
#
loop_
_entity.id
_entity.type
_entity.pdbx_description
1 polymer ?
#
loop_
_entity_poly.entity_id
_entity_poly.type
_entity_poly.pdbx_seq_one_letter_code
_entity_poly.pdbx_strand_id
1 'polypeptide(L)'
;MNAPVNLFHQPLFPEIIPGRYIRRLNRFVIECDLGGQVVQAHLPNPGRLWELLIPGRVVKLVKNTLHPERATPFTAVAVEREGVTVLLHTQKSNDVVHFLLEERQIPGLETAAIVKREFTLAGSRFDFLLKEGNEKILLEVKSCTLFGTSLAMFPDAVTARGRRHLLELAAHSRDGYRCGVIFVIHSPGPAFFLPDYHTDYAFSQTFQEQKDLLFYRALRVSWQDDLRLGRGIRDESIPWPLLARECRDQGSYLLLITLPAGVTISVGSLGRINFPAGYYLYAGSAKRNLAKRLDRHLRKRKNFHWHIDYLRDVASSCIALPFRTQDDLEHVLAAALVKIADWSIPKFGASDCSCPSHLFGMEVNPLHRPDFLGLLQYFRMDRLTAPDHG
;
A
#
# COMPACT_ATOMS: atom_id res chain seq x y z
N MET A 1 17.40 -31.99 -13.69
CA MET A 1 16.35 -30.95 -13.61
C MET A 1 15.55 -31.24 -12.36
N ASN A 2 15.60 -30.39 -11.34
CA ASN A 2 14.75 -30.58 -10.16
C ASN A 2 13.30 -30.41 -10.60
N ALA A 3 12.43 -31.34 -10.21
CA ALA A 3 10.99 -31.21 -10.46
C ALA A 3 10.50 -29.85 -9.91
N PRO A 4 9.57 -29.16 -10.61
CA PRO A 4 9.04 -27.90 -10.14
C PRO A 4 8.44 -28.08 -8.72
N VAL A 5 8.75 -27.13 -7.84
CA VAL A 5 8.29 -27.15 -6.44
C VAL A 5 6.78 -27.03 -6.44
N ASN A 6 6.08 -28.07 -5.99
CA ASN A 6 4.63 -28.01 -5.81
C ASN A 6 4.32 -27.26 -4.51
N LEU A 7 3.92 -25.99 -4.62
CA LEU A 7 3.74 -25.09 -3.47
C LEU A 7 2.59 -25.48 -2.55
N PHE A 8 1.69 -26.38 -2.97
CA PHE A 8 0.66 -26.93 -2.06
C PHE A 8 1.23 -27.94 -1.06
N HIS A 9 2.34 -28.60 -1.41
CA HIS A 9 2.94 -29.66 -0.59
C HIS A 9 4.32 -29.29 -0.03
N GLN A 10 5.03 -28.36 -0.68
CA GLN A 10 6.36 -27.93 -0.29
C GLN A 10 6.35 -26.44 0.07
N PRO A 11 6.99 -26.03 1.17
CA PRO A 11 7.02 -24.64 1.58
C PRO A 11 7.86 -23.81 0.60
N LEU A 12 7.50 -22.53 0.44
CA LEU A 12 8.22 -21.60 -0.42
C LEU A 12 9.68 -21.38 0.02
N PHE A 13 9.93 -21.54 1.32
CA PHE A 13 11.26 -21.51 1.91
C PHE A 13 11.45 -22.76 2.77
N PRO A 14 12.61 -23.44 2.67
CA PRO A 14 12.82 -24.72 3.36
C PRO A 14 12.93 -24.57 4.88
N GLU A 15 13.43 -23.43 5.35
CA GLU A 15 13.63 -23.15 6.77
C GLU A 15 13.23 -21.70 7.05
N ILE A 16 12.42 -21.49 8.08
CA ILE A 16 12.00 -20.18 8.57
C ILE A 16 12.26 -20.08 10.06
N ILE A 17 12.68 -18.90 10.49
CA ILE A 17 13.00 -18.58 11.87
C ILE A 17 12.08 -17.45 12.32
N PRO A 18 11.23 -17.64 13.34
CA PRO A 18 10.39 -16.56 13.85
C PRO A 18 11.23 -15.56 14.64
N GLY A 19 11.06 -14.27 14.34
CA GLY A 19 11.57 -13.14 15.13
C GLY A 19 10.46 -12.12 15.37
N ARG A 20 10.76 -11.05 16.13
CA ARG A 20 9.81 -9.95 16.38
C ARG A 20 10.30 -8.67 15.75
N TYR A 21 9.46 -8.00 14.96
CA TYR A 21 9.79 -6.71 14.37
C TYR A 21 10.05 -5.66 15.46
N ILE A 22 11.15 -4.91 15.33
CA ILE A 22 11.47 -3.78 16.22
C ILE A 22 11.20 -2.47 15.48
N ARG A 23 11.92 -2.24 14.38
CA ARG A 23 11.85 -0.99 13.60
C ARG A 23 12.36 -1.17 12.18
N ARG A 24 12.02 -0.22 11.31
CA ARG A 24 12.49 -0.17 9.92
C ARG A 24 13.57 0.90 9.82
N LEU A 25 14.78 0.51 9.42
CA LEU A 25 15.92 1.43 9.28
C LEU A 25 15.84 2.24 8.00
N ASN A 26 15.43 1.56 6.91
CA ASN A 26 15.23 2.17 5.61
C ASN A 26 14.29 1.28 4.77
N ARG A 27 14.12 1.60 3.49
CA ARG A 27 13.21 0.88 2.59
C ARG A 27 13.49 -0.62 2.50
N PHE A 28 14.74 -1.05 2.70
CA PHE A 28 15.19 -2.42 2.43
C PHE A 28 15.79 -3.14 3.64
N VAL A 29 15.82 -2.50 4.82
CA VAL A 29 16.42 -3.07 6.04
C VAL A 29 15.52 -2.82 7.24
N ILE A 30 15.24 -3.88 7.99
CA ILE A 30 14.54 -3.85 9.27
C ILE A 30 15.42 -4.45 10.37
N GLU A 31 15.11 -4.10 11.61
CA GLU A 31 15.63 -4.77 12.79
C GLU A 31 14.56 -5.65 13.41
N CYS A 32 14.98 -6.83 13.84
CA CYS A 32 14.14 -7.80 14.53
C CYS A 32 14.84 -8.28 15.81
N ASP A 33 14.06 -8.57 16.83
CA ASP A 33 14.49 -9.33 18.00
C ASP A 33 14.40 -10.82 17.65
N LEU A 34 15.51 -11.53 17.80
CA LEU A 34 15.62 -12.96 17.60
C LEU A 34 16.20 -13.59 18.87
N GLY A 35 15.32 -14.05 19.76
CA GLY A 35 15.73 -14.70 21.01
C GLY A 35 16.48 -13.77 21.97
N GLY A 36 16.16 -12.47 22.00
CA GLY A 36 16.84 -11.45 22.81
C GLY A 36 17.99 -10.73 22.08
N GLN A 37 18.37 -11.19 20.89
CA GLN A 37 19.39 -10.55 20.07
C GLN A 37 18.76 -9.69 18.97
N VAL A 38 19.15 -8.42 18.90
CA VAL A 38 18.78 -7.54 17.78
C VAL A 38 19.58 -7.94 16.55
N VAL A 39 18.88 -8.33 15.48
CA VAL A 39 19.46 -8.70 14.18
C VAL A 39 18.91 -7.83 13.06
N GLN A 40 19.70 -7.62 12.01
CA GLN A 40 19.24 -6.95 10.79
C GLN A 40 18.77 -7.96 9.74
N ALA A 41 17.67 -7.64 9.07
CA ALA A 41 17.13 -8.43 7.98
C ALA A 41 16.87 -7.56 6.75
N HIS A 42 17.20 -8.08 5.57
CA HIS A 42 16.74 -7.50 4.31
C HIS A 42 15.22 -7.61 4.22
N LEU A 43 14.57 -6.51 3.83
CA LEU A 43 13.15 -6.44 3.52
C LEU A 43 12.96 -6.39 1.99
N PRO A 44 12.62 -7.52 1.34
CA PRO A 44 12.37 -7.62 -0.10
C PRO A 44 10.99 -7.05 -0.50
N ASN A 45 10.53 -6.03 0.22
CA ASN A 45 9.30 -5.30 -0.06
C ASN A 45 9.54 -3.79 0.06
N PRO A 46 9.57 -3.08 -1.08
CA PRO A 46 9.83 -1.65 -1.09
C PRO A 46 8.66 -0.78 -0.62
N GLY A 47 7.49 -1.37 -0.37
CA GLY A 47 6.27 -0.70 0.05
C GLY A 47 6.38 0.01 1.41
N ARG A 48 5.34 0.73 1.82
CA ARG A 48 5.27 1.42 3.12
C ARG A 48 5.03 0.44 4.28
N LEU A 49 4.13 -0.52 4.08
CA LEU A 49 3.85 -1.63 5.01
C LEU A 49 3.53 -1.17 6.44
N TRP A 50 2.92 0.01 6.61
CA TRP A 50 2.66 0.60 7.92
C TRP A 50 1.73 -0.29 8.77
N GLU A 51 0.72 -0.85 8.12
CA GLU A 51 -0.25 -1.77 8.68
C GLU A 51 0.29 -3.18 8.91
N LEU A 52 1.53 -3.47 8.51
CA LEU A 52 2.20 -4.78 8.64
C LEU A 52 3.38 -4.72 9.63
N LEU A 53 4.20 -3.68 9.56
CA LEU A 53 5.41 -3.49 10.35
C LEU A 53 5.11 -2.70 11.64
N ILE A 54 4.33 -3.31 12.53
CA ILE A 54 4.06 -2.78 13.87
C ILE A 54 5.00 -3.46 14.88
N PRO A 55 5.71 -2.71 15.75
CA PRO A 55 6.63 -3.27 16.75
C PRO A 55 6.01 -4.44 17.54
N GLY A 56 6.79 -5.50 17.74
CA GLY A 56 6.40 -6.71 18.46
C GLY A 56 5.76 -7.81 17.60
N ARG A 57 5.31 -7.51 16.38
CA ARG A 57 4.73 -8.50 15.46
C ARG A 57 5.74 -9.55 15.03
N VAL A 58 5.25 -10.77 14.83
CA VAL A 58 6.08 -11.89 14.38
C VAL A 58 6.45 -11.70 12.90
N VAL A 59 7.74 -11.78 12.62
CA VAL A 59 8.32 -11.77 11.27
C VAL A 59 9.00 -13.11 11.05
N LYS A 60 8.75 -13.72 9.89
CA LYS A 60 9.39 -14.98 9.48
C LYS A 60 10.67 -14.62 8.72
N LEU A 61 11.80 -15.03 9.26
CA LEU A 61 13.14 -14.76 8.75
C LEU A 61 13.71 -15.99 8.05
N VAL A 62 14.47 -15.79 6.98
CA VAL A 62 15.31 -16.82 6.37
C VAL A 62 16.76 -16.41 6.55
N LYS A 63 17.60 -17.35 7.01
CA LYS A 63 19.04 -17.13 7.14
C LYS A 63 19.66 -17.04 5.74
N ASN A 64 20.41 -15.98 5.49
CA ASN A 64 21.15 -15.83 4.24
C ASN A 64 22.50 -16.55 4.36
N THR A 65 22.95 -17.17 3.27
CA THR A 65 24.37 -17.48 3.12
C THR A 65 25.14 -16.16 3.06
N LEU A 66 26.10 -15.98 3.97
CA LEU A 66 26.92 -14.77 4.00
C LEU A 66 27.75 -14.71 2.72
N HIS A 67 27.48 -13.70 1.90
CA HIS A 67 28.26 -13.35 0.71
C HIS A 67 28.85 -11.95 0.89
N PRO A 68 30.04 -11.65 0.32
CA PRO A 68 30.67 -10.33 0.45
C PRO A 68 29.75 -9.16 0.04
N GLU A 69 28.84 -9.40 -0.91
CA GLU A 69 27.91 -8.40 -1.44
C GLU A 69 26.58 -8.31 -0.68
N ARG A 70 26.27 -9.26 0.22
CA ARG A 70 24.99 -9.32 0.93
C ARG A 70 25.17 -8.95 2.40
N ALA A 71 24.92 -7.68 2.70
CA ALA A 71 25.21 -7.09 4.00
C ALA A 71 24.37 -7.62 5.18
N THR A 72 23.16 -8.16 4.93
CA THR A 72 22.25 -8.57 6.02
C THR A 72 22.24 -10.09 6.23
N PRO A 73 22.40 -10.58 7.48
CA PRO A 73 22.43 -12.02 7.79
C PRO A 73 21.08 -12.74 7.57
N PHE A 74 19.97 -11.99 7.56
CA PHE A 74 18.63 -12.54 7.37
C PHE A 74 17.86 -11.84 6.24
N THR A 75 16.81 -12.48 5.76
CA THR A 75 15.78 -11.88 4.90
C THR A 75 14.42 -12.06 5.56
N ALA A 76 13.64 -10.99 5.71
CA ALA A 76 12.28 -11.02 6.21
C ALA A 76 11.32 -11.42 5.09
N VAL A 77 10.86 -12.68 5.11
CA VAL A 77 10.09 -13.25 4.00
C VAL A 77 8.59 -13.14 4.19
N ALA A 78 8.12 -13.10 5.43
CA ALA A 78 6.70 -12.91 5.76
C ALA A 78 6.53 -12.25 7.12
N VAL A 79 5.32 -11.77 7.40
CA VAL A 79 4.92 -11.18 8.68
C VAL A 79 3.53 -11.67 9.06
N GLU A 80 3.27 -11.80 10.34
CA GLU A 80 1.95 -12.14 10.87
C GLU A 80 1.16 -10.88 11.20
N ARG A 81 -0.07 -10.82 10.70
CA ARG A 81 -1.05 -9.79 11.00
C ARG A 81 -2.37 -10.48 11.36
N GLU A 82 -2.84 -10.31 12.59
CA GLU A 82 -4.16 -10.79 13.03
C GLU A 82 -4.38 -12.30 12.73
N GLY A 83 -3.35 -13.12 12.94
CA GLY A 83 -3.38 -14.56 12.64
C GLY A 83 -3.21 -14.94 11.17
N VAL A 84 -3.06 -13.95 10.27
CA VAL A 84 -2.79 -14.17 8.84
C VAL A 84 -1.29 -14.04 8.57
N THR A 85 -0.71 -15.04 7.90
CA THR A 85 0.64 -14.96 7.34
C THR A 85 0.61 -14.20 6.01
N VAL A 86 1.31 -13.06 5.95
CA VAL A 86 1.43 -12.19 4.77
C VAL A 86 2.83 -12.31 4.20
N LEU A 87 2.96 -12.78 2.95
CA LEU A 87 4.24 -12.86 2.26
C LEU A 87 4.77 -11.44 1.94
N LEU A 88 5.97 -11.14 2.40
CA LEU A 88 6.67 -9.89 2.13
C LEU A 88 7.58 -9.99 0.89
N HIS A 89 8.04 -11.18 0.52
CA HIS A 89 8.98 -11.34 -0.59
C HIS A 89 8.32 -11.14 -1.96
N THR A 90 8.25 -9.89 -2.41
CA THR A 90 7.51 -9.49 -3.62
C THR A 90 7.91 -10.25 -4.89
N GLN A 91 9.19 -10.53 -5.10
CA GLN A 91 9.66 -11.32 -6.26
C GLN A 91 9.19 -12.78 -6.24
N LYS A 92 8.87 -13.34 -5.07
CA LYS A 92 8.36 -14.70 -4.96
C LYS A 92 6.90 -14.83 -5.41
N SER A 93 6.19 -13.72 -5.59
CA SER A 93 4.89 -13.73 -6.27
C SER A 93 5.00 -14.26 -7.71
N ASN A 94 6.15 -14.07 -8.40
CA ASN A 94 6.39 -14.65 -9.71
C ASN A 94 6.47 -16.19 -9.62
N ASP A 95 7.10 -16.74 -8.58
CA ASP A 95 7.16 -18.18 -8.36
C ASP A 95 5.76 -18.77 -8.07
N VAL A 96 4.90 -18.03 -7.35
CA VAL A 96 3.49 -18.40 -7.12
C VAL A 96 2.72 -18.43 -8.44
N VAL A 97 2.81 -17.37 -9.25
CA VAL A 97 2.10 -17.31 -10.54
C VAL A 97 2.59 -18.38 -11.50
N HIS A 98 3.90 -18.63 -11.56
CA HIS A 98 4.46 -19.73 -12.34
C HIS A 98 3.85 -21.08 -11.93
N PHE A 99 3.82 -21.37 -10.62
CA PHE A 99 3.22 -22.61 -10.10
C PHE A 99 1.74 -22.73 -10.46
N LEU A 100 0.95 -21.66 -10.28
CA LEU A 100 -0.47 -21.67 -10.59
C LEU A 100 -0.77 -21.79 -12.09
N LEU A 101 0.09 -21.27 -12.97
CA LEU A 101 -0.01 -21.48 -14.42
C LEU A 101 0.22 -22.95 -14.79
N GLU A 102 1.27 -23.59 -14.27
CA GLU A 102 1.56 -25.01 -14.50
C GLU A 102 0.43 -25.92 -13.99
N GLU A 103 -0.16 -25.60 -12.84
CA GLU A 103 -1.29 -26.33 -12.24
C GLU A 103 -2.66 -25.92 -12.82
N ARG A 104 -2.68 -25.03 -13.82
CA ARG A 104 -3.90 -24.53 -14.51
C ARG A 104 -4.94 -23.94 -13.55
N GLN A 105 -4.48 -23.25 -12.51
CA GLN A 105 -5.31 -22.68 -11.44
C GLN A 105 -5.65 -21.20 -11.65
N ILE A 106 -5.25 -20.59 -12.77
CA ILE A 106 -5.49 -19.16 -13.04
C ILE A 106 -6.68 -19.00 -14.01
N PRO A 107 -7.80 -18.40 -13.57
CA PRO A 107 -8.98 -18.23 -14.41
C PRO A 107 -8.72 -17.46 -15.71
N GLY A 108 -9.09 -18.06 -16.84
CA GLY A 108 -8.88 -17.53 -18.19
C GLY A 108 -7.45 -17.67 -18.73
N LEU A 109 -6.60 -18.45 -18.07
CA LEU A 109 -5.24 -18.83 -18.52
C LEU A 109 -4.99 -20.34 -18.34
N GLU A 110 -6.04 -21.15 -18.21
CA GLU A 110 -5.96 -22.58 -17.91
C GLU A 110 -5.27 -23.38 -19.02
N THR A 111 -5.30 -22.88 -20.26
CA THR A 111 -4.66 -23.53 -21.42
C THR A 111 -3.41 -22.80 -21.91
N ALA A 112 -3.02 -21.70 -21.24
CA ALA A 112 -1.84 -20.95 -21.59
C ALA A 112 -0.56 -21.68 -21.14
N ALA A 113 0.37 -21.89 -22.06
CA ALA A 113 1.67 -22.48 -21.78
C ALA A 113 2.72 -21.38 -21.53
N ILE A 114 3.60 -21.60 -20.56
CA ILE A 114 4.74 -20.71 -20.29
C ILE A 114 5.77 -20.87 -21.42
N VAL A 115 6.00 -19.81 -22.19
CA VAL A 115 7.06 -19.78 -23.22
C VAL A 115 8.38 -19.34 -22.60
N LYS A 116 8.34 -18.26 -21.81
CA LYS A 116 9.54 -17.68 -21.21
C LYS A 116 9.19 -16.83 -19.99
N ARG A 117 10.00 -16.96 -18.93
CA ARG A 117 10.00 -16.02 -17.79
C ARG A 117 10.90 -14.84 -18.10
N GLU A 118 10.63 -13.70 -17.47
CA GLU A 118 11.51 -12.53 -17.51
C GLU A 118 11.79 -12.07 -18.96
N PHE A 119 10.73 -12.05 -19.76
CA PHE A 119 10.78 -11.80 -21.20
C PHE A 119 11.01 -10.32 -21.48
N THR A 120 12.02 -10.01 -22.28
CA THR A 120 12.33 -8.63 -22.69
C THR A 120 11.79 -8.35 -24.08
N LEU A 121 11.02 -7.27 -24.22
CA LEU A 121 10.48 -6.77 -25.48
C LEU A 121 10.53 -5.24 -25.48
N ALA A 122 11.02 -4.65 -26.57
CA ALA A 122 11.10 -3.19 -26.77
C ALA A 122 11.75 -2.42 -25.59
N GLY A 123 12.74 -3.01 -24.92
CA GLY A 123 13.46 -2.38 -23.80
C GLY A 123 12.82 -2.57 -22.41
N SER A 124 11.63 -3.19 -22.35
CA SER A 124 10.96 -3.53 -21.09
C SER A 124 10.98 -5.02 -20.82
N ARG A 125 11.01 -5.38 -19.53
CA ARG A 125 11.04 -6.76 -19.05
C ARG A 125 9.74 -7.07 -18.34
N PHE A 126 9.01 -8.03 -18.89
CA PHE A 126 7.75 -8.57 -18.38
C PHE A 126 8.01 -9.90 -17.66
N ASP A 127 7.21 -10.20 -16.65
CA ASP A 127 7.41 -11.39 -15.82
C ASP A 127 7.23 -12.70 -16.62
N PHE A 128 6.26 -12.74 -17.55
CA PHE A 128 6.04 -13.91 -18.41
C PHE A 128 5.64 -13.55 -19.85
N LEU A 129 6.13 -14.37 -20.77
CA LEU A 129 5.54 -14.58 -22.09
C LEU A 129 4.85 -15.95 -22.07
N LEU A 130 3.55 -15.97 -22.33
CA LEU A 130 2.75 -17.18 -22.48
C LEU A 130 2.28 -17.35 -23.94
N LYS A 131 1.79 -18.55 -24.25
CA LYS A 131 1.15 -18.88 -25.52
C LYS A 131 -0.11 -19.68 -25.29
N GLU A 132 -1.21 -19.25 -25.90
CA GLU A 132 -2.50 -19.96 -25.89
C GLU A 132 -2.97 -20.10 -27.34
N GLY A 133 -2.93 -21.32 -27.89
CA GLY A 133 -3.10 -21.53 -29.33
C GLY A 133 -2.07 -20.74 -30.15
N ASN A 134 -2.53 -19.79 -30.96
CA ASN A 134 -1.67 -18.89 -31.75
C ASN A 134 -1.43 -17.53 -31.07
N GLU A 135 -2.13 -17.23 -29.98
CA GLU A 135 -2.04 -15.97 -29.26
C GLU A 135 -0.80 -15.93 -28.36
N LYS A 136 -0.11 -14.80 -28.35
CA LYS A 136 0.99 -14.52 -27.41
C LYS A 136 0.46 -13.63 -26.30
N ILE A 137 0.78 -13.98 -25.06
CA ILE A 137 0.31 -13.25 -23.88
C ILE A 137 1.51 -12.65 -23.14
N LEU A 138 1.54 -11.33 -22.98
CA LEU A 138 2.47 -10.66 -22.07
C LEU A 138 1.79 -10.49 -20.71
N LEU A 139 2.47 -10.95 -19.66
CA LEU A 139 1.89 -11.01 -18.33
C LEU A 139 2.87 -10.41 -17.31
N GLU A 140 2.36 -9.46 -16.54
CA GLU A 140 3.04 -8.83 -15.42
C GLU A 140 2.41 -9.27 -14.10
N VAL A 141 3.23 -9.45 -13.08
CA VAL A 141 2.84 -9.83 -11.72
C VAL A 141 3.10 -8.68 -10.75
N LYS A 142 2.18 -8.52 -9.81
CA LYS A 142 2.26 -7.52 -8.74
C LYS A 142 1.94 -8.19 -7.41
N SER A 143 2.84 -8.05 -6.45
CA SER A 143 2.60 -8.50 -5.07
C SER A 143 1.74 -7.46 -4.35
N CYS A 144 0.61 -7.89 -3.79
CA CYS A 144 -0.35 -7.05 -3.09
C CYS A 144 -0.44 -7.48 -1.62
N THR A 145 0.07 -6.63 -0.73
CA THR A 145 0.08 -6.86 0.72
C THR A 145 -0.78 -5.86 1.49
N LEU A 146 -1.31 -4.83 0.83
CA LEU A 146 -2.21 -3.84 1.42
C LEU A 146 -3.66 -4.35 1.30
N PHE A 147 -4.28 -4.63 2.44
CA PHE A 147 -5.65 -5.11 2.53
C PHE A 147 -6.35 -4.62 3.80
N GLY A 148 -7.64 -4.39 3.70
CA GLY A 148 -8.58 -4.19 4.80
C GLY A 148 -9.42 -5.44 5.04
N THR A 149 -10.63 -5.28 5.56
CA THR A 149 -11.56 -6.38 5.83
C THR A 149 -12.03 -7.06 4.54
N SER A 150 -12.54 -6.27 3.58
CA SER A 150 -13.14 -6.78 2.34
C SER A 150 -12.39 -6.35 1.07
N LEU A 151 -11.48 -5.39 1.16
CA LEU A 151 -10.82 -4.76 0.02
C LEU A 151 -9.30 -5.00 0.07
N ALA A 152 -8.72 -5.39 -1.05
CA ALA A 152 -7.27 -5.32 -1.29
C ALA A 152 -6.93 -4.16 -2.23
N MET A 153 -5.80 -3.49 -2.01
CA MET A 153 -5.37 -2.41 -2.87
C MET A 153 -3.89 -2.46 -3.25
N PHE A 154 -3.58 -1.98 -4.44
CA PHE A 154 -2.20 -1.82 -4.91
C PHE A 154 -2.05 -0.53 -5.74
N PRO A 155 -0.99 0.27 -5.57
CA PRO A 155 0.20 0.02 -4.75
C PRO A 155 0.10 0.66 -3.35
N ASP A 156 0.88 0.19 -2.39
CA ASP A 156 0.99 0.81 -1.05
C ASP A 156 2.00 1.98 -1.00
N ALA A 157 2.62 2.31 -2.13
CA ALA A 157 3.51 3.45 -2.35
C ALA A 157 3.45 3.90 -3.81
N VAL A 158 3.71 5.19 -4.08
CA VAL A 158 3.77 5.71 -5.47
C VAL A 158 4.73 4.90 -6.33
N THR A 159 4.27 4.46 -7.50
CA THR A 159 4.95 3.56 -8.43
C THR A 159 4.91 4.06 -9.88
N ALA A 160 5.78 5.01 -10.19
CA ALA A 160 5.99 5.46 -11.58
C ALA A 160 6.36 4.28 -12.52
N ARG A 161 7.11 3.30 -12.00
CA ARG A 161 7.46 2.07 -12.74
C ARG A 161 6.21 1.22 -13.05
N GLY A 162 5.34 0.98 -12.06
CA GLY A 162 4.13 0.20 -12.29
C GLY A 162 3.21 0.86 -13.32
N ARG A 163 3.04 2.19 -13.24
CA ARG A 163 2.28 2.95 -14.24
C ARG A 163 2.87 2.80 -15.64
N ARG A 164 4.19 2.94 -15.77
CA ARG A 164 4.90 2.78 -17.05
C ARG A 164 4.67 1.38 -17.64
N HIS A 165 4.75 0.32 -16.84
CA HIS A 165 4.49 -1.04 -17.30
C HIS A 165 3.05 -1.22 -17.82
N LEU A 166 2.04 -0.59 -17.21
CA LEU A 166 0.67 -0.62 -17.73
C LEU A 166 0.57 0.01 -19.13
N LEU A 167 1.23 1.14 -19.34
CA LEU A 167 1.23 1.82 -20.64
C LEU A 167 1.95 1.00 -21.71
N GLU A 168 3.07 0.36 -21.35
CA GLU A 168 3.84 -0.52 -22.24
C GLU A 168 3.04 -1.78 -22.63
N LEU A 169 2.38 -2.43 -21.66
CA LEU A 169 1.46 -3.54 -21.94
C LEU A 169 0.33 -3.10 -22.87
N ALA A 170 -0.28 -1.94 -22.62
CA ALA A 170 -1.37 -1.45 -23.46
C ALA A 170 -0.89 -1.09 -24.88
N ALA A 171 0.36 -0.66 -25.05
CA ALA A 171 0.97 -0.47 -26.37
C ALA A 171 1.09 -1.80 -27.10
N HIS A 172 1.68 -2.83 -26.46
CA HIS A 172 1.82 -4.15 -27.05
C HIS A 172 0.50 -4.86 -27.31
N SER A 173 -0.55 -4.55 -26.55
CA SER A 173 -1.89 -5.06 -26.83
C SER A 173 -2.39 -4.63 -28.21
N ARG A 174 -2.04 -3.43 -28.65
CA ARG A 174 -2.37 -2.94 -30.00
C ARG A 174 -1.52 -3.58 -31.11
N ASP A 175 -0.39 -4.18 -30.74
CA ASP A 175 0.54 -4.88 -31.65
C ASP A 175 0.24 -6.39 -31.74
N GLY A 176 -0.97 -6.83 -31.35
CA GLY A 176 -1.43 -8.20 -31.49
C GLY A 176 -1.04 -9.15 -30.35
N TYR A 177 -0.54 -8.62 -29.23
CA TYR A 177 -0.42 -9.39 -27.99
C TYR A 177 -1.71 -9.30 -27.19
N ARG A 178 -2.05 -10.37 -26.46
CA ARG A 178 -2.94 -10.23 -25.31
C ARG A 178 -2.09 -9.82 -24.11
N CYS A 179 -2.54 -8.86 -23.32
CA CYS A 179 -1.73 -8.30 -22.25
C CYS A 179 -2.52 -8.22 -20.96
N GLY A 180 -1.88 -8.55 -19.84
CA GLY A 180 -2.57 -8.47 -18.56
C GLY A 180 -1.66 -8.39 -17.36
N VAL A 181 -2.28 -8.12 -16.22
CA VAL A 181 -1.61 -8.00 -14.92
C VAL A 181 -2.32 -8.88 -13.90
N ILE A 182 -1.53 -9.70 -13.20
CA ILE A 182 -1.98 -10.46 -12.04
C ILE A 182 -1.52 -9.75 -10.76
N PHE A 183 -2.47 -9.39 -9.91
CA PHE A 183 -2.21 -8.96 -8.54
C PHE A 183 -2.36 -10.16 -7.62
N VAL A 184 -1.28 -10.57 -6.97
CA VAL A 184 -1.29 -11.66 -5.99
C VAL A 184 -1.57 -11.05 -4.62
N ILE A 185 -2.80 -11.22 -4.13
CA ILE A 185 -3.24 -10.72 -2.83
C ILE A 185 -2.84 -11.72 -1.76
N HIS A 186 -1.87 -11.36 -0.92
CA HIS A 186 -1.35 -12.21 0.15
C HIS A 186 -2.19 -12.12 1.44
N SER A 187 -3.51 -12.31 1.30
CA SER A 187 -4.46 -12.30 2.41
C SER A 187 -5.70 -13.12 2.04
N PRO A 188 -6.25 -13.96 2.94
CA PRO A 188 -7.46 -14.73 2.68
C PRO A 188 -8.75 -13.91 2.82
N GLY A 189 -8.72 -12.68 3.32
CA GLY A 189 -9.93 -11.90 3.67
C GLY A 189 -10.66 -11.23 2.50
N PRO A 190 -9.97 -10.41 1.68
CA PRO A 190 -10.61 -9.53 0.70
C PRO A 190 -11.55 -10.24 -0.29
N ALA A 191 -12.68 -9.59 -0.60
CA ALA A 191 -13.69 -10.03 -1.57
C ALA A 191 -13.61 -9.26 -2.91
N PHE A 192 -12.87 -8.16 -2.96
CA PHE A 192 -12.65 -7.38 -4.16
C PHE A 192 -11.32 -6.62 -4.13
N PHE A 193 -10.90 -6.15 -5.30
CA PHE A 193 -9.64 -5.45 -5.50
C PHE A 193 -9.85 -4.10 -6.19
N LEU A 194 -9.11 -3.09 -5.75
CA LEU A 194 -9.04 -1.78 -6.41
C LEU A 194 -7.58 -1.30 -6.49
N PRO A 195 -7.17 -0.57 -7.53
CA PRO A 195 -5.90 0.13 -7.48
C PRO A 195 -5.95 1.20 -6.36
N ASP A 196 -4.88 1.37 -5.58
CA ASP A 196 -4.82 2.33 -4.47
C ASP A 196 -4.75 3.77 -5.01
N TYR A 197 -5.91 4.32 -5.34
CA TYR A 197 -6.06 5.69 -5.80
C TYR A 197 -5.75 6.71 -4.70
N HIS A 198 -5.81 6.34 -3.41
CA HIS A 198 -5.37 7.21 -2.32
C HIS A 198 -3.86 7.44 -2.42
N THR A 199 -3.09 6.38 -2.60
CA THR A 199 -1.62 6.46 -2.58
C THR A 199 -1.01 6.85 -3.92
N ASP A 200 -1.45 6.24 -5.03
CA ASP A 200 -0.97 6.55 -6.38
C ASP A 200 -2.13 6.80 -7.35
N TYR A 201 -2.59 8.04 -7.35
CA TYR A 201 -3.68 8.47 -8.23
C TYR A 201 -3.36 8.27 -9.71
N ALA A 202 -2.12 8.51 -10.14
CA ALA A 202 -1.73 8.41 -11.54
C ALA A 202 -1.70 6.96 -12.03
N PHE A 203 -1.24 6.03 -11.18
CA PHE A 203 -1.35 4.60 -11.44
C PHE A 203 -2.81 4.18 -11.58
N SER A 204 -3.68 4.56 -10.64
CA SER A 204 -5.09 4.17 -10.65
C SER A 204 -5.88 4.73 -11.84
N GLN A 205 -5.58 5.96 -12.26
CA GLN A 205 -6.14 6.52 -13.49
C GLN A 205 -5.72 5.68 -14.71
N THR A 206 -4.41 5.40 -14.83
CA THR A 206 -3.90 4.59 -15.94
C THR A 206 -4.52 3.18 -15.94
N PHE A 207 -4.64 2.56 -14.76
CA PHE A 207 -5.29 1.27 -14.58
C PHE A 207 -6.74 1.28 -15.09
N GLN A 208 -7.50 2.32 -14.74
CA GLN A 208 -8.89 2.46 -15.20
C GLN A 208 -8.98 2.76 -16.70
N GLU A 209 -8.09 3.60 -17.24
CA GLU A 209 -8.07 3.99 -18.65
C GLU A 209 -7.70 2.83 -19.59
N GLN A 210 -6.87 1.89 -19.13
CA GLN A 210 -6.43 0.74 -19.95
C GLN A 210 -7.30 -0.52 -19.77
N LYS A 211 -8.43 -0.45 -19.05
CA LYS A 211 -9.28 -1.61 -18.71
C LYS A 211 -9.84 -2.40 -19.89
N ASP A 212 -9.96 -1.75 -21.05
CA ASP A 212 -10.50 -2.38 -22.27
C ASP A 212 -9.39 -2.94 -23.17
N LEU A 213 -8.12 -2.64 -22.87
CA LEU A 213 -6.93 -3.15 -23.57
C LEU A 213 -6.20 -4.23 -22.78
N LEU A 214 -6.30 -4.20 -21.45
CA LEU A 214 -5.62 -5.10 -20.55
C LEU A 214 -6.62 -5.95 -19.79
N PHE A 215 -6.33 -7.24 -19.64
CA PHE A 215 -7.02 -8.05 -18.65
C PHE A 215 -6.36 -7.91 -17.29
N TYR A 216 -7.17 -7.84 -16.24
CA TYR A 216 -6.72 -7.79 -14.86
C TYR A 216 -7.24 -9.01 -14.10
N ARG A 217 -6.39 -9.56 -13.23
CA ARG A 217 -6.73 -10.66 -12.33
C ARG A 217 -6.23 -10.33 -10.93
N ALA A 218 -7.06 -10.57 -9.92
CA ALA A 218 -6.75 -10.30 -8.53
C ALA A 218 -6.78 -11.63 -7.77
N LEU A 219 -5.68 -12.37 -7.86
CA LEU A 219 -5.57 -13.70 -7.29
C LEU A 219 -5.36 -13.62 -5.78
N ARG A 220 -6.42 -13.91 -5.03
CA ARG A 220 -6.38 -14.12 -3.60
C ARG A 220 -5.71 -15.45 -3.27
N VAL A 221 -4.68 -15.38 -2.44
CA VAL A 221 -3.94 -16.55 -1.95
C VAL A 221 -3.78 -16.49 -0.44
N SER A 222 -3.65 -17.67 0.17
CA SER A 222 -3.35 -17.80 1.60
C SER A 222 -2.07 -18.61 1.80
N TRP A 223 -1.46 -18.43 2.96
CA TRP A 223 -0.23 -19.11 3.35
C TRP A 223 -0.48 -19.89 4.64
N GLN A 224 -0.01 -21.14 4.68
CA GLN A 224 0.16 -21.87 5.93
C GLN A 224 1.32 -21.25 6.73
N ASP A 225 1.44 -21.64 8.00
CA ASP A 225 2.46 -21.08 8.88
C ASP A 225 3.89 -21.35 8.39
N ASP A 226 4.11 -22.46 7.69
CA ASP A 226 5.38 -22.81 7.08
C ASP A 226 5.58 -22.26 5.65
N LEU A 227 4.68 -21.38 5.19
CA LEU A 227 4.69 -20.80 3.84
C LEU A 227 4.46 -21.81 2.71
N ARG A 228 3.74 -22.91 2.97
CA ARG A 228 2.99 -23.60 1.90
C ARG A 228 1.82 -22.75 1.42
N LEU A 229 1.54 -22.81 0.12
CA LEU A 229 0.40 -22.13 -0.49
C LEU A 229 -0.90 -22.85 -0.13
N GLY A 230 -1.92 -22.08 0.27
CA GLY A 230 -3.27 -22.60 0.45
C GLY A 230 -3.94 -22.96 -0.88
N ARG A 231 -4.85 -23.94 -0.87
CA ARG A 231 -5.55 -24.42 -2.08
C ARG A 231 -6.70 -23.51 -2.53
N GLY A 232 -7.20 -22.64 -1.66
CA GLY A 232 -8.34 -21.77 -1.92
C GLY A 232 -7.99 -20.54 -2.75
N ILE A 233 -7.45 -20.73 -3.96
CA ILE A 233 -7.14 -19.65 -4.89
C ILE A 233 -8.43 -19.09 -5.47
N ARG A 234 -8.60 -17.77 -5.43
CA ARG A 234 -9.79 -17.10 -5.99
C ARG A 234 -9.37 -15.87 -6.80
N ASP A 235 -10.06 -15.62 -7.89
CA ASP A 235 -9.92 -14.38 -8.65
C ASP A 235 -10.99 -13.39 -8.17
N GLU A 236 -10.57 -12.37 -7.44
CA GLU A 236 -11.47 -11.39 -6.83
C GLU A 236 -11.93 -10.35 -7.86
N SER A 237 -13.16 -9.89 -7.69
CA SER A 237 -13.75 -8.92 -8.62
C SER A 237 -13.09 -7.54 -8.53
N ILE A 238 -13.12 -6.80 -9.64
CA ILE A 238 -12.73 -5.39 -9.71
C ILE A 238 -14.00 -4.58 -9.98
N PRO A 239 -14.57 -3.90 -8.97
CA PRO A 239 -15.83 -3.18 -9.13
C PRO A 239 -15.60 -1.84 -9.84
N TRP A 240 -15.56 -1.87 -11.17
CA TRP A 240 -15.32 -0.69 -12.02
C TRP A 240 -16.21 0.52 -11.73
N PRO A 241 -17.53 0.37 -11.44
CA PRO A 241 -18.37 1.52 -11.08
C PRO A 241 -17.91 2.19 -9.77
N LEU A 242 -17.52 1.38 -8.78
CA LEU A 242 -17.00 1.89 -7.51
C LEU A 242 -15.67 2.62 -7.73
N LEU A 243 -14.77 2.04 -8.54
CA LEU A 243 -13.51 2.70 -8.90
C LEU A 243 -13.75 4.06 -9.58
N ALA A 244 -14.68 4.13 -10.54
CA ALA A 244 -15.00 5.35 -11.26
C ALA A 244 -15.63 6.44 -10.38
N ARG A 245 -16.35 6.03 -9.33
CA ARG A 245 -16.88 6.94 -8.30
C ARG A 245 -15.74 7.47 -7.43
N GLU A 246 -14.91 6.59 -6.86
CA GLU A 246 -13.93 6.95 -5.83
C GLU A 246 -12.62 7.55 -6.36
N CYS A 247 -12.13 7.10 -7.54
CA CYS A 247 -10.85 7.52 -8.13
C CYS A 247 -10.97 8.91 -8.79
N ARG A 248 -11.14 9.95 -7.96
CA ARG A 248 -11.27 11.35 -8.37
C ARG A 248 -10.22 12.24 -7.71
N ASP A 249 -9.86 13.35 -8.37
CA ASP A 249 -8.95 14.35 -7.79
C ASP A 249 -9.66 15.30 -6.80
N GLN A 250 -10.38 14.71 -5.85
CA GLN A 250 -11.13 15.37 -4.78
C GLN A 250 -11.22 14.44 -3.56
N GLY A 251 -11.62 14.99 -2.43
CA GLY A 251 -11.84 14.25 -1.17
C GLY A 251 -11.20 14.96 0.02
N SER A 252 -10.92 14.20 1.06
CA SER A 252 -10.31 14.71 2.30
C SER A 252 -8.83 14.32 2.41
N TYR A 253 -8.12 14.90 3.37
CA TYR A 253 -6.74 14.56 3.67
C TYR A 253 -6.41 14.81 5.13
N LEU A 254 -5.40 14.08 5.60
CA LEU A 254 -4.67 14.43 6.80
C LEU A 254 -3.28 14.95 6.43
N LEU A 255 -2.81 15.99 7.12
CA LEU A 255 -1.39 16.33 7.15
C LEU A 255 -0.81 15.84 8.46
N LEU A 256 0.19 14.97 8.39
CA LEU A 256 1.01 14.58 9.52
C LEU A 256 2.23 15.50 9.57
N ILE A 257 2.31 16.34 10.59
CA ILE A 257 3.34 17.36 10.78
C ILE A 257 4.18 17.04 12.01
N THR A 258 5.50 17.11 11.91
CA THR A 258 6.40 16.95 13.06
C THR A 258 6.91 18.30 13.54
N LEU A 259 6.78 18.56 14.83
CA LEU A 259 7.31 19.74 15.51
C LEU A 259 8.30 19.29 16.60
N PRO A 260 9.62 19.45 16.39
CA PRO A 260 10.63 18.89 17.30
C PRO A 260 10.75 19.63 18.63
N ALA A 261 10.32 20.90 18.69
CA ALA A 261 10.37 21.74 19.88
C ALA A 261 9.10 22.60 19.95
N GLY A 262 8.63 22.87 21.17
CA GLY A 262 7.46 23.70 21.38
C GLY A 262 7.70 25.13 20.88
N VAL A 263 6.68 25.74 20.28
CA VAL A 263 6.80 27.08 19.69
C VAL A 263 5.51 27.86 19.85
N THR A 264 5.63 29.15 20.13
CA THR A 264 4.50 30.08 20.07
C THR A 264 4.59 30.92 18.81
N ILE A 265 3.56 30.87 17.96
CA ILE A 265 3.49 31.61 16.69
C ILE A 265 2.18 32.40 16.58
N SER A 266 2.20 33.49 15.82
CA SER A 266 0.99 34.25 15.46
C SER A 266 0.33 33.62 14.23
N VAL A 267 -0.93 33.23 14.35
CA VAL A 267 -1.68 32.49 13.31
C VAL A 267 -2.87 33.32 12.85
N GLY A 268 -2.66 34.21 11.87
CA GLY A 268 -3.73 35.01 11.25
C GLY A 268 -4.69 35.63 12.27
N SER A 269 -6.00 35.41 12.08
CA SER A 269 -7.06 35.90 12.96
C SER A 269 -7.15 35.17 14.31
N LEU A 270 -6.45 34.05 14.50
CA LEU A 270 -6.45 33.32 15.78
C LEU A 270 -5.44 33.89 16.80
N GLY A 271 -4.60 34.85 16.40
CA GLY A 271 -3.62 35.47 17.29
C GLY A 271 -2.47 34.54 17.66
N ARG A 272 -1.88 34.74 18.85
CA ARG A 272 -0.75 33.93 19.32
C ARG A 272 -1.24 32.60 19.89
N ILE A 273 -0.71 31.51 19.34
CA ILE A 273 -1.01 30.14 19.79
C ILE A 273 0.29 29.46 20.19
N ASN A 274 0.27 28.74 21.32
CA ASN A 274 1.35 27.87 21.74
C ASN A 274 1.14 26.45 21.19
N PHE A 275 2.15 25.91 20.50
CA PHE A 275 2.18 24.55 19.98
C PHE A 275 3.23 23.75 20.76
N PRO A 276 2.85 22.79 21.62
CA PRO A 276 3.78 21.85 22.22
C PRO A 276 4.60 21.07 21.17
N ALA A 277 5.79 20.61 21.55
CA ALA A 277 6.53 19.66 20.71
C ALA A 277 5.71 18.38 20.52
N GLY A 278 5.79 17.76 19.35
CA GLY A 278 5.07 16.52 19.05
C GLY A 278 4.69 16.37 17.59
N TYR A 279 3.69 15.53 17.36
CA TYR A 279 3.13 15.23 16.05
C TYR A 279 1.74 15.84 15.94
N TYR A 280 1.43 16.43 14.79
CA TYR A 280 0.15 17.06 14.55
C TYR A 280 -0.55 16.44 13.35
N LEU A 281 -1.84 16.18 13.50
CA LEU A 281 -2.75 15.72 12.45
C LEU A 281 -3.71 16.86 12.13
N TYR A 282 -3.63 17.38 10.91
CA TYR A 282 -4.56 18.39 10.40
C TYR A 282 -5.53 17.77 9.41
N ALA A 283 -6.83 17.89 9.66
CA ALA A 283 -7.90 17.46 8.78
C ALA A 283 -8.34 18.58 7.84
N GLY A 284 -8.41 18.30 6.54
CA GLY A 284 -8.94 19.21 5.54
C GLY A 284 -9.54 18.48 4.36
N SER A 285 -10.19 19.22 3.47
CA SER A 285 -10.74 18.69 2.21
C SER A 285 -10.35 19.49 0.98
N ALA A 286 -10.61 18.93 -0.19
CA ALA A 286 -10.59 19.60 -1.48
C ALA A 286 -11.74 19.07 -2.35
N LYS A 287 -12.70 19.93 -2.69
CA LYS A 287 -13.80 19.57 -3.61
C LYS A 287 -13.31 19.27 -5.04
N ARG A 288 -12.17 19.83 -5.44
CA ARG A 288 -11.47 19.60 -6.72
C ARG A 288 -9.98 19.88 -6.53
N ASN A 289 -9.16 19.35 -7.44
CA ASN A 289 -7.71 19.56 -7.48
C ASN A 289 -7.01 19.18 -6.15
N LEU A 290 -7.40 18.04 -5.55
CA LEU A 290 -6.83 17.58 -4.28
C LEU A 290 -5.30 17.51 -4.36
N ALA A 291 -4.74 16.95 -5.45
CA ALA A 291 -3.29 16.88 -5.65
C ALA A 291 -2.62 18.26 -5.51
N LYS A 292 -3.15 19.28 -6.20
CA LYS A 292 -2.62 20.66 -6.11
C LYS A 292 -2.74 21.26 -4.71
N ARG A 293 -3.82 20.93 -3.97
CA ARG A 293 -3.99 21.39 -2.57
C ARG A 293 -2.94 20.75 -1.66
N LEU A 294 -2.66 19.46 -1.82
CA LEU A 294 -1.61 18.76 -1.08
C LEU A 294 -0.22 19.30 -1.41
N ASP A 295 0.11 19.48 -2.69
CA ASP A 295 1.38 20.07 -3.13
C ASP A 295 1.57 21.48 -2.56
N ARG A 296 0.49 22.25 -2.46
CA ARG A 296 0.53 23.55 -1.78
C ARG A 296 0.86 23.39 -0.30
N HIS A 297 0.24 22.47 0.43
CA HIS A 297 0.54 22.26 1.86
C HIS A 297 1.96 21.77 2.11
N LEU A 298 2.48 20.86 1.30
CA LEU A 298 3.81 20.27 1.51
C LEU A 298 4.96 21.28 1.39
N ARG A 299 4.79 22.33 0.57
CA ARG A 299 5.78 23.42 0.41
C ARG A 299 6.02 24.21 1.70
N LYS A 300 7.23 24.71 1.89
CA LYS A 300 7.56 25.78 2.86
C LYS A 300 7.65 27.14 2.16
N ARG A 301 7.73 28.23 2.92
CA ARG A 301 7.97 29.60 2.42
C ARG A 301 7.00 29.98 1.29
N LYS A 302 5.77 30.29 1.67
CA LYS A 302 4.69 30.63 0.74
C LYS A 302 3.85 31.76 1.32
N ASN A 303 3.01 32.38 0.49
CA ASN A 303 1.96 33.27 0.99
C ASN A 303 0.97 32.44 1.83
N PHE A 304 0.80 32.81 3.09
CA PHE A 304 -0.07 32.09 4.02
C PHE A 304 -1.53 32.40 3.72
N HIS A 305 -2.32 31.36 3.49
CA HIS A 305 -3.74 31.47 3.19
C HIS A 305 -4.59 30.74 4.23
N TRP A 306 -4.12 29.57 4.70
CA TRP A 306 -4.80 28.80 5.74
C TRP A 306 -4.02 28.84 7.05
N HIS A 307 -4.70 28.68 8.19
CA HIS A 307 -4.06 28.59 9.51
C HIS A 307 -2.91 27.57 9.54
N ILE A 308 -3.08 26.43 8.87
CA ILE A 308 -2.07 25.38 8.81
C ILE A 308 -0.77 25.80 8.10
N ASP A 309 -0.82 26.82 7.22
CA ASP A 309 0.39 27.30 6.52
C ASP A 309 1.41 27.89 7.52
N TYR A 310 0.95 28.52 8.61
CA TYR A 310 1.79 29.09 9.66
C TYR A 310 2.54 28.00 10.44
N LEU A 311 1.82 26.95 10.87
CA LEU A 311 2.43 25.81 11.57
C LEU A 311 3.36 25.02 10.65
N ARG A 312 2.98 24.86 9.37
CA ARG A 312 3.79 24.12 8.40
C ARG A 312 5.16 24.76 8.17
N ASP A 313 5.27 26.09 8.21
CA ASP A 313 6.52 26.79 7.92
C ASP A 313 7.60 26.50 8.97
N VAL A 314 7.20 26.44 10.24
CA VAL A 314 8.08 26.15 11.39
C VAL A 314 8.31 24.66 11.65
N ALA A 315 7.45 23.78 11.13
CA ALA A 315 7.56 22.33 11.32
C ALA A 315 8.77 21.71 10.59
N SER A 316 9.37 20.66 11.15
CA SER A 316 10.51 19.97 10.53
C SER A 316 10.10 19.09 9.36
N SER A 317 8.93 18.45 9.44
CA SER A 317 8.42 17.53 8.41
C SER A 317 6.92 17.73 8.18
N CYS A 318 6.43 17.31 7.00
CA CYS A 318 5.00 17.20 6.71
C CYS A 318 4.78 16.10 5.68
N ILE A 319 3.84 15.20 5.97
CA ILE A 319 3.41 14.11 5.11
C ILE A 319 1.92 14.30 4.83
N ALA A 320 1.53 14.18 3.56
CA ALA A 320 0.12 14.19 3.16
C ALA A 320 -0.43 12.76 3.11
N LEU A 321 -1.58 12.55 3.72
CA LEU A 321 -2.35 11.31 3.73
C LEU A 321 -3.73 11.58 3.09
N PRO A 322 -3.85 11.44 1.77
CA PRO A 322 -5.13 11.66 1.07
C PRO A 322 -6.15 10.55 1.35
N PHE A 323 -7.42 10.96 1.33
CA PHE A 323 -8.65 10.17 1.31
C PHE A 323 -9.46 10.61 0.09
N ARG A 324 -9.07 10.15 -1.10
CA ARG A 324 -9.80 10.41 -2.34
C ARG A 324 -11.15 9.73 -2.31
N THR A 325 -12.19 10.51 -2.52
CA THR A 325 -13.56 10.04 -2.52
C THR A 325 -14.49 11.14 -3.04
N GLN A 326 -15.71 10.76 -3.41
CA GLN A 326 -16.79 11.73 -3.61
C GLN A 326 -17.45 12.15 -2.31
N ASP A 327 -17.28 11.38 -1.23
CA ASP A 327 -17.90 11.67 0.05
C ASP A 327 -17.23 12.84 0.77
N ASP A 328 -18.02 13.61 1.51
CA ASP A 328 -17.50 14.66 2.38
C ASP A 328 -17.09 14.06 3.73
N LEU A 329 -15.80 13.73 3.86
CA LEU A 329 -15.26 13.04 5.03
C LEU A 329 -14.58 14.00 6.02
N GLU A 330 -14.50 15.30 5.76
CA GLU A 330 -13.66 16.21 6.56
C GLU A 330 -14.08 16.25 8.03
N HIS A 331 -15.36 16.54 8.29
CA HIS A 331 -15.89 16.63 9.65
C HIS A 331 -15.88 15.27 10.36
N VAL A 332 -16.12 14.19 9.61
CA VAL A 332 -16.10 12.82 10.14
C VAL A 332 -14.67 12.42 10.55
N LEU A 333 -13.66 12.78 9.75
CA LEU A 333 -12.25 12.62 10.08
C LEU A 333 -11.87 13.42 11.32
N ALA A 334 -12.26 14.70 11.40
CA ALA A 334 -11.99 15.54 12.56
C ALA A 334 -12.60 14.95 13.84
N ALA A 335 -13.85 14.49 13.79
CA ALA A 335 -14.52 13.84 14.91
C ALA A 335 -13.86 12.50 15.31
N ALA A 336 -13.35 11.73 14.35
CA ALA A 336 -12.61 10.50 14.63
C ALA A 336 -11.26 10.79 15.31
N LEU A 337 -10.55 11.85 14.89
CA LEU A 337 -9.28 12.25 15.49
C LEU A 337 -9.41 12.69 16.95
N VAL A 338 -10.52 13.34 17.33
CA VAL A 338 -10.81 13.71 18.74
C VAL A 338 -10.67 12.50 19.68
N LYS A 339 -11.02 11.30 19.22
CA LYS A 339 -11.06 10.10 20.06
C LYS A 339 -9.68 9.49 20.33
N ILE A 340 -8.68 9.80 19.49
CA ILE A 340 -7.36 9.17 19.55
C ILE A 340 -6.23 10.17 19.80
N ALA A 341 -6.50 11.47 19.64
CA ALA A 341 -5.52 12.52 19.86
C ALA A 341 -5.26 12.76 21.35
N ASP A 342 -4.02 13.07 21.68
CA ASP A 342 -3.61 13.38 23.06
C ASP A 342 -4.02 14.83 23.42
N TRP A 343 -4.08 15.75 22.43
CA TRP A 343 -4.65 17.10 22.58
C TRP A 343 -5.24 17.65 21.28
N SER A 344 -5.91 18.81 21.36
CA SER A 344 -6.38 19.57 20.19
C SER A 344 -6.09 21.06 20.34
N ILE A 345 -6.01 21.78 19.21
CA ILE A 345 -5.83 23.24 19.19
C ILE A 345 -7.19 23.90 18.88
N PRO A 346 -7.86 24.52 19.85
CA PRO A 346 -9.25 25.00 19.67
C PRO A 346 -9.42 25.95 18.48
N LYS A 347 -10.53 25.79 17.75
CA LYS A 347 -10.94 26.61 16.59
C LYS A 347 -9.95 26.59 15.40
N PHE A 348 -8.88 25.81 15.47
CA PHE A 348 -7.87 25.80 14.42
C PHE A 348 -8.40 25.13 13.16
N GLY A 349 -8.49 25.91 12.06
CA GLY A 349 -9.01 25.43 10.78
C GLY A 349 -10.53 25.18 10.76
N ALA A 350 -11.26 25.64 11.77
CA ALA A 350 -12.71 25.47 11.92
C ALA A 350 -13.45 26.81 11.82
N SER A 351 -13.06 27.67 10.87
CA SER A 351 -13.60 29.03 10.76
C SER A 351 -15.00 29.09 10.15
N ASP A 352 -15.36 28.07 9.36
CA ASP A 352 -16.59 27.96 8.59
C ASP A 352 -17.43 26.73 8.99
N CYS A 353 -17.10 26.08 10.12
CA CYS A 353 -17.82 24.91 10.63
C CYS A 353 -17.94 24.93 12.16
N SER A 354 -18.73 23.98 12.70
CA SER A 354 -18.95 23.84 14.15
C SER A 354 -17.97 22.87 14.83
N CYS A 355 -16.93 22.40 14.12
CA CYS A 355 -15.96 21.50 14.70
C CYS A 355 -15.14 22.19 15.80
N PRO A 356 -14.82 21.50 16.91
CA PRO A 356 -14.02 22.08 17.98
C PRO A 356 -12.60 22.43 17.51
N SER A 357 -12.05 21.65 16.57
CA SER A 357 -10.77 21.86 15.93
C SER A 357 -10.66 20.96 14.68
N HIS A 358 -9.78 21.34 13.75
CA HIS A 358 -9.27 20.47 12.69
C HIS A 358 -7.78 20.13 12.89
N LEU A 359 -7.17 20.55 14.00
CA LEU A 359 -5.77 20.30 14.33
C LEU A 359 -5.63 19.59 15.68
N PHE A 360 -5.08 18.39 15.62
CA PHE A 360 -4.96 17.47 16.73
C PHE A 360 -3.50 17.11 16.96
N GLY A 361 -3.08 16.94 18.21
CA GLY A 361 -1.71 16.62 18.56
C GLY A 361 -1.57 15.25 19.22
N MET A 362 -0.39 14.65 19.04
CA MET A 362 0.02 13.39 19.63
C MET A 362 1.48 13.45 20.09
N GLU A 363 1.78 12.83 21.23
CA GLU A 363 3.14 12.76 21.79
C GLU A 363 4.03 11.83 20.95
N VAL A 364 3.46 10.72 20.51
CA VAL A 364 4.15 9.67 19.75
C VAL A 364 3.77 9.75 18.28
N ASN A 365 4.68 9.32 17.40
CA ASN A 365 4.42 9.28 15.96
C ASN A 365 3.14 8.48 15.66
N PRO A 366 2.11 9.08 15.03
CA PRO A 366 0.85 8.40 14.74
C PRO A 366 1.03 7.13 13.89
N LEU A 367 2.04 7.09 13.02
CA LEU A 367 2.33 5.90 12.19
C LEU A 367 2.85 4.69 12.99
N HIS A 368 3.12 4.86 14.28
CA HIS A 368 3.47 3.76 15.19
C HIS A 368 2.30 3.36 16.12
N ARG A 369 1.16 4.06 16.05
CA ARG A 369 0.01 3.78 16.91
C ARG A 369 -1.03 2.92 16.17
N PRO A 370 -1.43 1.76 16.72
CA PRO A 370 -2.44 0.91 16.09
C PRO A 370 -3.80 1.60 15.88
N ASP A 371 -4.22 2.47 16.79
CA ASP A 371 -5.49 3.22 16.71
C ASP A 371 -5.53 4.17 15.50
N PHE A 372 -4.45 4.91 15.25
CA PHE A 372 -4.33 5.78 14.08
C PHE A 372 -4.22 4.99 12.77
N LEU A 373 -3.46 3.88 12.77
CA LEU A 373 -3.36 3.02 11.58
C LEU A 373 -4.72 2.38 11.24
N GLY A 374 -5.49 1.97 12.25
CA GLY A 374 -6.87 1.49 12.08
C GLY A 374 -7.80 2.57 11.53
N LEU A 375 -7.70 3.82 12.00
CA LEU A 375 -8.43 4.95 11.45
C LEU A 375 -8.07 5.18 9.97
N LEU A 376 -6.77 5.22 9.65
CA LEU A 376 -6.29 5.44 8.29
C LEU A 376 -6.80 4.34 7.33
N GLN A 377 -6.77 3.08 7.79
CA GLN A 377 -7.27 1.93 7.04
C GLN A 377 -8.78 2.01 6.84
N TYR A 378 -9.55 2.33 7.88
CA TYR A 378 -11.01 2.44 7.77
C TYR A 378 -11.43 3.46 6.70
N PHE A 379 -10.90 4.68 6.76
CA PHE A 379 -11.30 5.74 5.82
C PHE A 379 -10.80 5.51 4.38
N ARG A 380 -9.72 4.74 4.21
CA ARG A 380 -9.20 4.39 2.88
C ARG A 380 -9.83 3.13 2.30
N MET A 381 -10.28 2.21 3.14
CA MET A 381 -10.62 0.85 2.72
C MET A 381 -11.94 0.37 3.33
N ASP A 382 -12.01 0.20 4.65
CA ASP A 382 -13.09 -0.57 5.29
C ASP A 382 -14.46 0.14 5.33
N ARG A 383 -14.50 1.44 5.02
CA ARG A 383 -15.78 2.14 4.77
C ARG A 383 -16.49 1.67 3.48
N LEU A 384 -15.76 1.05 2.56
CA LEU A 384 -16.27 0.63 1.26
C LEU A 384 -16.85 -0.77 1.36
N THR A 385 -18.08 -0.93 0.87
CA THR A 385 -18.74 -2.23 0.77
C THR A 385 -18.53 -2.82 -0.61
N ALA A 386 -18.51 -4.16 -0.69
CA ALA A 386 -18.59 -4.83 -1.98
C ALA A 386 -19.92 -4.44 -2.64
N PRO A 387 -19.97 -4.15 -3.94
CA PRO A 387 -21.24 -4.02 -4.64
C PRO A 387 -21.98 -5.37 -4.58
N ASP A 388 -23.29 -5.32 -4.41
CA ASP A 388 -24.13 -6.52 -4.46
C ASP A 388 -23.86 -7.27 -5.77
N HIS A 389 -23.59 -8.57 -5.66
CA HIS A 389 -23.59 -9.46 -6.81
C HIS A 389 -25.06 -9.64 -7.23
N GLY A 390 -25.55 -8.70 -8.04
CA GLY A 390 -26.85 -8.79 -8.70
C GLY A 390 -26.93 -9.98 -9.64
#